data_AF-A0A964KCR6-F1
#
_entry.id   AF-A0A964KCR6-F1
#
_cell.length_a   1.000
_cell.length_b   1.000
_cell.length_c   1.000
_cell.angle_alpha   90.00
_cell.angle_beta   90.00
_cell.angle_gamma   90.00
#
_symmetry.space_group_name_H-M   'P 1'
#
loop_
_entity.id
_entity.type
_entity.pdbx_description
1 polymer ?
#
loop_
_entity_poly.entity_id
_entity_poly.type
_entity_poly.pdbx_seq_one_letter_code
_entity_poly.pdbx_strand_id
1 'polypeptide(L)'
;MAILLGGAKFKGKWGTPGVLGKRESRKSDILPAPTEIMSAETKPNTQQLVTAFGQACAYLLFSHKSYLVVPKASPKDELDRLRDLCQLFGIGLILFDSTAPTAPEFDMCV
;
A
#
# COMPACT_ATOMS: atom_id res chain seq x y z
N MET A 1 0.54 15.11 -2.07
CA MET A 1 -0.26 15.23 -0.83
C MET A 1 -0.76 13.84 -0.47
N ALA A 2 -0.62 13.40 0.79
CA ALA A 2 -1.14 12.12 1.24
C ALA A 2 -2.24 12.35 2.27
N ILE A 3 -3.35 11.65 2.13
CA ILE A 3 -4.50 11.72 3.04
C ILE A 3 -4.62 10.35 3.71
N LEU A 4 -4.51 10.33 5.04
CA LEU A 4 -4.82 9.15 5.83
C LEU A 4 -6.32 8.92 5.80
N LEU A 5 -6.73 7.83 5.17
CA LEU A 5 -8.11 7.37 5.10
C LEU A 5 -8.29 6.19 6.08
N GLY A 6 -7.85 6.39 7.32
CA GLY A 6 -8.08 5.42 8.39
C GLY A 6 -9.53 5.49 8.90
N GLY A 7 -10.15 4.32 9.05
CA GLY A 7 -11.47 4.15 9.70
C GLY A 7 -12.66 4.31 8.77
N ALA A 8 -13.14 3.20 8.19
CA ALA A 8 -14.48 2.94 7.65
C ALA A 8 -15.32 4.14 7.10
N LYS A 9 -14.71 5.14 6.45
CA LYS A 9 -15.44 6.30 5.90
C LYS A 9 -16.30 5.91 4.71
N PHE A 10 -15.84 4.97 3.88
CA PHE A 10 -16.67 4.31 2.90
C PHE A 10 -17.12 2.97 3.48
N LYS A 11 -18.42 2.84 3.75
CA LYS A 11 -19.11 1.71 4.43
C LYS A 11 -19.03 0.35 3.70
N GLY A 12 -17.87 -0.05 3.17
CA GLY A 12 -17.64 -1.32 2.52
C GLY A 12 -16.27 -1.89 2.89
N LYS A 13 -16.21 -3.21 3.13
CA LYS A 13 -14.98 -3.94 3.49
C LYS A 13 -13.82 -3.76 2.48
N TRP A 14 -14.11 -3.28 1.26
CA TRP A 14 -13.16 -3.15 0.15
C TRP A 14 -12.98 -1.70 -0.34
N GLY A 15 -13.68 -0.73 0.25
CA GLY A 15 -13.85 0.61 -0.35
C GLY A 15 -12.98 1.73 0.23
N THR A 16 -12.29 1.53 1.36
CA THR A 16 -11.47 2.58 1.97
C THR A 16 -10.00 2.14 2.01
N PRO A 17 -9.13 2.67 1.13
CA PRO A 17 -7.69 2.48 1.28
C PRO A 17 -7.20 3.13 2.57
N GLY A 18 -6.29 2.50 3.29
CA GLY A 18 -5.72 3.10 4.51
C GLY A 18 -5.05 4.46 4.26
N VAL A 19 -4.36 4.60 3.12
CA VAL A 19 -3.69 5.85 2.70
C VAL A 19 -3.96 6.10 1.22
N LEU A 20 -4.30 7.34 0.86
CA LEU A 20 -4.39 7.77 -0.53
C LEU A 20 -3.44 8.95 -0.77
N GLY A 21 -2.50 8.74 -1.68
CA GLY A 21 -1.56 9.74 -2.19
C GLY A 21 -2.01 10.32 -3.53
N LYS A 22 -1.83 11.61 -3.68
CA LYS A 22 -1.94 12.33 -4.96
C LYS A 22 -0.58 12.93 -5.30
N ARG A 23 -0.01 12.55 -6.44
CA ARG A 23 1.20 13.14 -7.01
C ARG A 23 0.79 14.01 -8.19
N GLU A 24 1.05 15.30 -8.07
CA GLU A 24 0.78 16.28 -9.13
C GLU A 24 2.05 17.07 -9.42
N SER A 25 2.24 17.42 -10.68
CA SER A 25 3.31 18.33 -11.10
C SER A 25 3.02 19.73 -10.61
N ARG A 26 4.07 20.46 -10.25
CA ARG A 26 3.94 21.87 -9.88
C ARG A 26 3.72 22.68 -11.15
N LYS A 27 2.97 23.79 -11.05
CA LYS A 27 2.74 24.71 -12.18
C LYS A 27 4.03 25.31 -12.76
N SER A 28 5.15 25.20 -12.04
CA SER A 28 6.49 25.64 -12.45
C SER A 28 7.30 24.57 -13.20
N ASP A 29 6.80 23.35 -13.34
CA ASP A 29 7.54 22.27 -13.98
C ASP A 29 7.55 22.45 -15.51
N ILE A 30 8.74 22.33 -16.12
CA ILE A 30 8.95 22.52 -17.57
C ILE A 30 8.16 21.46 -18.39
N LEU A 31 8.01 20.27 -17.82
CA LEU A 31 7.17 19.20 -18.36
C LEU A 31 6.16 18.77 -17.29
N PRO A 32 4.86 19.08 -17.43
CA PRO A 32 3.86 18.62 -16.50
C PRO A 32 3.68 17.10 -16.65
N ALA A 33 4.12 16.34 -15.65
CA ALA A 33 3.75 14.93 -15.52
C ALA A 33 2.26 14.79 -15.15
N PRO A 34 1.58 13.73 -15.63
CA PRO A 34 0.17 13.49 -15.33
C PRO A 34 -0.04 13.28 -13.83
N THR A 35 -1.23 13.69 -13.35
CA THR A 35 -1.63 13.46 -11.96
C THR A 35 -1.77 11.97 -11.69
N GLU A 36 -0.97 11.45 -10.78
CA GLU A 36 -1.03 10.05 -10.35
C GLU A 36 -1.74 9.94 -9.01
N ILE A 37 -2.64 8.96 -8.93
CA ILE A 37 -3.30 8.53 -7.69
C ILE A 37 -2.59 7.28 -7.21
N MET A 38 -2.10 7.28 -5.98
CA MET A 38 -1.47 6.14 -5.35
C MET A 38 -2.31 5.73 -4.14
N SER A 39 -2.58 4.44 -4.00
CA SER A 39 -3.26 3.88 -2.83
C SER A 39 -2.30 3.02 -2.04
N ALA A 40 -2.41 3.02 -0.72
CA ALA A 40 -1.70 2.07 0.12
C ALA A 40 -2.64 1.46 1.17
N GLU A 41 -2.54 0.14 1.33
CA GLU A 41 -3.20 -0.59 2.41
C GLU A 41 -2.18 -0.98 3.47
N THR A 42 -2.42 -0.60 4.72
CA THR A 42 -1.54 -0.91 5.85
C THR A 42 -2.23 -1.88 6.79
N LYS A 43 -1.61 -3.03 7.06
CA LYS A 43 -2.05 -3.93 8.14
C LYS A 43 -0.99 -4.00 9.24
N PRO A 44 -1.36 -3.76 10.51
CA PRO A 44 -0.44 -3.88 11.63
C PRO A 44 -0.18 -5.34 12.04
N ASN A 45 -0.97 -6.29 11.54
CA ASN A 45 -1.02 -7.67 11.99
C ASN A 45 -1.02 -8.67 10.81
N THR A 46 -0.54 -9.88 11.09
CA THR A 46 -0.27 -10.94 10.10
C THR A 46 -1.51 -11.76 9.73
N GLN A 47 -2.61 -11.65 10.48
CA GLN A 47 -3.77 -12.54 10.36
C GLN A 47 -4.65 -12.28 9.12
N GLN A 48 -4.37 -11.23 8.34
CA GLN A 48 -5.23 -10.81 7.21
C GLN A 48 -4.43 -10.40 5.96
N LEU A 49 -3.23 -10.94 5.78
CA LEU A 49 -2.34 -10.59 4.66
C LEU A 49 -2.99 -10.85 3.29
N VAL A 50 -3.67 -11.98 3.13
CA VAL A 50 -4.37 -12.32 1.86
C VAL A 50 -5.52 -11.36 1.59
N THR A 51 -6.30 -10.99 2.60
CA THR A 51 -7.37 -10.00 2.45
C THR A 51 -6.81 -8.63 2.10
N ALA A 52 -5.71 -8.24 2.74
CA ALA A 52 -5.03 -6.98 2.47
C ALA A 52 -4.45 -6.92 1.05
N PHE A 53 -3.90 -8.03 0.57
CA PHE A 53 -3.51 -8.18 -0.83
C PHE A 53 -4.71 -8.00 -1.77
N GLY A 54 -5.84 -8.67 -1.50
CA GLY A 54 -7.06 -8.48 -2.28
C GLY A 54 -7.54 -7.02 -2.29
N GLN A 55 -7.46 -6.33 -1.15
CA GLN A 55 -7.79 -4.91 -1.05
C GLN A 55 -6.84 -4.06 -1.90
N ALA A 56 -5.52 -4.32 -1.84
CA ALA A 56 -4.53 -3.66 -2.68
C ALA A 56 -4.77 -3.92 -4.17
N CYS A 57 -5.17 -5.13 -4.57
CA CYS A 57 -5.59 -5.43 -5.93
C CYS A 57 -6.81 -4.61 -6.35
N ALA A 58 -7.84 -4.52 -5.49
CA ALA A 58 -9.02 -3.73 -5.77
C ALA A 58 -8.69 -2.25 -5.98
N TYR A 59 -7.66 -1.73 -5.31
CA TYR A 59 -7.24 -0.34 -5.48
C TYR A 59 -6.61 -0.06 -6.84
N LEU A 60 -6.06 -1.05 -7.54
CA LEU A 60 -5.59 -0.87 -8.92
C LEU A 60 -6.72 -0.50 -9.89
N LEU A 61 -8.00 -0.73 -9.53
CA LEU A 61 -9.15 -0.34 -10.36
C LEU A 61 -9.32 1.18 -10.49
N PHE A 62 -8.81 1.96 -9.53
CA PHE A 62 -8.96 3.42 -9.50
C PHE A 62 -7.68 4.19 -9.20
N SER A 63 -6.60 3.49 -8.84
CA SER A 63 -5.28 4.08 -8.58
C SER A 63 -4.27 3.63 -9.63
N HIS A 64 -3.32 4.51 -9.93
CA HIS A 64 -2.23 4.25 -10.87
C HIS A 64 -1.19 3.32 -10.25
N LYS A 65 -1.02 3.38 -8.93
CA LYS A 65 -0.14 2.53 -8.15
C LYS A 65 -0.82 2.11 -6.86
N SER A 66 -0.64 0.84 -6.51
CA SER A 66 -1.13 0.29 -5.25
C SER A 66 0.03 -0.27 -4.46
N TYR A 67 0.04 -0.01 -3.16
CA TYR A 67 1.06 -0.48 -2.22
C TYR A 67 0.42 -1.28 -1.09
N LEU A 68 1.11 -2.34 -0.67
CA LEU A 68 0.72 -3.16 0.47
C LEU A 68 1.80 -3.03 1.55
N VAL A 69 1.41 -2.61 2.75
CA VAL A 69 2.33 -2.37 3.88
C VAL A 69 2.07 -3.38 4.98
N VAL A 70 3.06 -4.23 5.28
CA VAL A 70 2.93 -5.39 6.18
C VAL A 70 4.15 -5.53 7.11
N PRO A 71 4.01 -6.13 8.30
CA PRO A 71 5.11 -6.24 9.25
C PRO A 71 6.15 -7.29 8.80
N LYS A 72 7.44 -7.00 9.02
CA LYS A 72 8.58 -7.93 8.81
C LYS A 72 8.46 -9.20 9.65
N ALA A 73 7.75 -9.13 10.79
CA ALA A 73 7.48 -10.26 11.67
C ALA A 73 6.50 -11.30 11.08
N SER A 74 5.98 -11.09 9.87
CA SER A 74 5.12 -12.06 9.17
C SER A 74 5.88 -13.36 8.86
N PRO A 75 5.20 -14.53 8.81
CA PRO A 75 5.84 -15.80 8.48
C PRO A 75 6.56 -15.72 7.13
N LYS A 76 7.81 -16.20 7.06
CA LYS A 76 8.65 -16.09 5.86
C LYS A 76 8.00 -16.73 4.62
N ASP A 77 7.43 -17.92 4.78
CA ASP A 77 6.74 -18.61 3.68
C ASP A 77 5.53 -17.82 3.15
N GLU A 78 4.82 -17.11 4.03
CA GLU A 78 3.71 -16.24 3.62
C GLU A 78 4.21 -14.96 2.95
N LEU A 79 5.31 -14.38 3.45
CA LEU A 79 5.94 -13.20 2.84
C LEU A 79 6.48 -13.48 1.45
N ASP A 80 7.12 -14.63 1.24
CA ASP A 80 7.67 -15.00 -0.06
C ASP A 80 6.52 -15.23 -1.07
N ARG A 81 5.46 -15.94 -0.67
CA ARG A 81 4.23 -16.06 -1.50
C ARG A 81 3.58 -14.71 -1.79
N LEU A 82 3.52 -13.82 -0.79
CA LEU A 82 2.96 -12.48 -0.94
C LEU A 82 3.80 -11.62 -1.88
N ARG A 83 5.13 -11.72 -1.82
CA ARG A 83 6.06 -11.07 -2.74
C ARG A 83 5.84 -11.52 -4.18
N ASP A 84 5.74 -12.82 -4.42
CA ASP A 84 5.49 -13.37 -5.75
C ASP A 84 4.16 -12.85 -6.32
N LEU A 85 3.11 -12.82 -5.49
CA LEU A 85 1.81 -12.25 -5.86
C LEU A 85 1.91 -10.74 -6.13
N CYS A 86 2.54 -9.97 -5.24
CA CYS A 86 2.75 -8.53 -5.44
C CYS A 86 3.50 -8.24 -6.74
N GLN A 87 4.54 -9.01 -7.06
CA GLN A 87 5.29 -8.89 -8.30
C GLN A 87 4.45 -9.22 -9.53
N LEU A 88 3.66 -10.29 -9.48
CA LEU A 88 2.80 -10.70 -10.59
C LEU A 88 1.73 -9.65 -10.92
N PHE A 89 1.18 -8.97 -9.91
CA PHE A 89 0.11 -7.99 -10.06
C PHE A 89 0.59 -6.53 -10.12
N GLY A 90 1.91 -6.29 -10.01
CA GLY A 90 2.49 -4.94 -10.04
C GLY A 90 2.13 -4.09 -8.81
N ILE A 91 1.95 -4.72 -7.66
CA ILE A 91 1.65 -4.07 -6.37
C ILE A 91 2.97 -3.93 -5.60
N GLY A 92 3.31 -2.72 -5.18
CA GLY A 92 4.52 -2.51 -4.38
C GLY A 92 4.35 -3.06 -2.97
N LEU A 93 5.28 -3.87 -2.48
CA LEU A 93 5.25 -4.41 -1.13
C LEU A 93 6.20 -3.62 -0.23
N ILE A 94 5.71 -3.10 0.89
CA ILE A 94 6.51 -2.39 1.88
C ILE A 94 6.48 -3.18 3.18
N LEU A 95 7.66 -3.56 3.66
CA LEU A 95 7.84 -4.23 4.93
C LEU A 95 8.24 -3.20 5.98
N PHE A 96 7.66 -3.27 7.17
CA PHE A 96 8.04 -2.40 8.29
C PHE A 96 8.31 -3.20 9.55
N ASP A 97 9.14 -2.67 10.44
CA ASP A 97 9.35 -3.25 11.75
C ASP A 97 8.22 -2.84 12.70
N SER A 98 7.39 -3.83 13.09
CA SER A 98 6.31 -3.62 14.05
C SER A 98 6.77 -3.50 15.49
N THR A 99 8.03 -3.85 15.79
CA THR A 99 8.59 -3.81 17.15
C THR A 99 9.16 -2.43 17.51
N ALA A 100 9.50 -1.61 16.51
CA ALA A 100 10.05 -0.27 16.67
C ALA A 100 9.12 0.82 16.09
N PRO A 101 7.97 1.14 16.72
CA PRO A 101 6.98 2.07 16.17
C PRO A 101 7.50 3.51 16.00
N THR A 102 8.56 3.90 16.71
CA THR A 102 9.22 5.20 16.59
C THR A 102 10.22 5.29 15.43
N ALA A 103 10.72 4.16 14.93
CA ALA A 103 11.61 4.07 13.78
C ALA A 103 11.36 2.74 13.01
N PRO A 104 10.20 2.61 12.34
CA PRO A 104 9.72 1.31 11.85
C PRO A 104 10.44 0.78 10.59
N GLU A 105 11.71 1.15 10.34
CA GLU A 105 12.58 0.72 9.23
C GLU A 105 11.85 0.09 8.03
N PHE A 106 11.48 0.95 7.08
CA PHE A 106 10.73 0.54 5.90
C PHE A 106 11.65 -0.05 4.82
N ASP A 107 11.38 -1.29 4.42
CA ASP A 107 11.98 -1.92 3.24
C ASP A 107 10.96 -2.01 2.12
N MET A 108 11.25 -1.38 0.99
CA MET A 108 10.44 -1.50 -0.21
C MET A 108 10.93 -2.69 -1.04
N CYS A 109 10.00 -3.54 -1.43
CA CYS A 109 10.20 -4.73 -2.24
C CYS A 109 9.22 -4.71 -3.40
N VAL A 110 9.74 -4.89 -4.61
CA VAL A 110 9.05 -4.71 -5.89
C VAL A 110 8.68 -3.26 -6.20
#